data_AF-A0A1D8D226-F1
#
_entry.id   AF-A0A1D8D226-F1
#
_cell.length_a   1.000
_cell.length_b   1.000
_cell.length_c   1.000
_cell.angle_alpha   90.00
_cell.angle_beta   90.00
_cell.angle_gamma   90.00
#
_symmetry.space_group_name_H-M   'P 1'
#
loop_
_entity.id
_entity.type
_entity.pdbx_description
1 polymer ?
#
loop_
_entity_poly.entity_id
_entity_poly.type
_entity_poly.pdbx_seq_one_letter_code
_entity_poly.pdbx_strand_id
1 'polypeptide(L)'
;MDSKSFTLRDFFRDETIGEEAVSGLHSEEEVRELDHDTNDGDRHSRKSRALIRAVIGHVDDLLGIEVRDILLRAWEKYEDLAKYADPQRYSPDELVVLPLMEHAITSIHRPSIEVEFSRRLKKNIPFTITTEFSLSGFMLEIQAGKIMKIFAGQCQGSGSVCCMNTCLYRKESTKINLPGAIDLGEGIAIVA
;
A
#
# COMPACT_ATOMS: atom_id res chain seq x y z
N MET A 1 23.52 5.79 -2.82
CA MET A 1 23.48 4.40 -2.33
C MET A 1 22.06 3.92 -2.59
N ASP A 2 21.89 2.92 -3.45
CA ASP A 2 20.59 2.32 -3.74
C ASP A 2 20.05 1.66 -2.47
N SER A 3 19.22 2.38 -1.73
CA SER A 3 18.35 1.78 -0.74
C SER A 3 17.41 0.87 -1.52
N LYS A 4 17.51 -0.45 -1.32
CA LYS A 4 16.48 -1.39 -1.81
C LYS A 4 15.11 -0.79 -1.51
N SER A 5 14.27 -0.63 -2.53
CA SER A 5 12.90 -0.19 -2.31
C SER A 5 12.17 -1.28 -1.53
N PHE A 6 11.58 -0.90 -0.40
CA PHE A 6 10.75 -1.77 0.42
C PHE A 6 9.30 -1.59 -0.03
N THR A 7 8.65 -2.68 -0.45
CA THR A 7 7.30 -2.66 -1.01
C THR A 7 6.28 -3.28 -0.05
N LEU A 8 4.99 -3.11 -0.32
CA LEU A 8 3.96 -3.84 0.41
C LEU A 8 4.10 -5.36 0.24
N ARG A 9 4.66 -5.83 -0.87
CA ARG A 9 4.97 -7.25 -1.06
C ARG A 9 5.98 -7.73 -0.01
N ASP A 10 7.00 -6.93 0.28
CA ASP A 10 7.98 -7.26 1.32
C ASP A 10 7.34 -7.23 2.72
N PHE A 11 6.41 -6.30 2.96
CA PHE A 11 5.63 -6.26 4.20
C PHE A 11 4.80 -7.55 4.38
N PHE A 12 4.10 -8.02 3.35
CA PHE A 12 3.23 -9.20 3.41
C PHE A 12 3.91 -10.56 3.11
N ARG A 13 5.24 -10.61 2.94
CA ARG A 13 6.00 -11.76 2.40
C ARG A 13 5.71 -13.15 3.00
N ASP A 14 5.29 -13.21 4.26
CA ASP A 14 5.04 -14.46 4.99
C ASP A 14 3.55 -14.80 5.13
N GLU A 15 2.66 -13.97 4.59
CA GLU A 15 1.22 -14.22 4.64
C GLU A 15 0.80 -15.16 3.52
N THR A 16 -0.03 -16.14 3.88
CA THR A 16 -0.63 -17.06 2.91
C THR A 16 -2.14 -16.91 2.93
N ILE A 17 -2.76 -17.01 1.76
CA ILE A 17 -4.22 -17.01 1.65
C ILE A 17 -4.76 -18.32 2.23
N GLY A 18 -5.46 -18.22 3.36
CA GLY A 18 -6.05 -19.37 4.04
C GLY A 18 -7.25 -19.97 3.32
N GLU A 19 -7.60 -21.22 3.66
CA GLU A 19 -8.74 -21.93 3.05
C GLU A 19 -10.07 -21.18 3.22
N GLU A 20 -10.26 -20.50 4.36
CA GLU A 20 -11.45 -19.67 4.61
C GLU A 20 -11.60 -18.54 3.59
N ALA A 21 -10.49 -17.85 3.26
CA ALA A 21 -10.49 -16.80 2.25
C ALA A 21 -10.75 -17.37 0.85
N VAL A 22 -10.19 -18.54 0.53
CA VAL A 22 -10.49 -19.22 -0.74
C VAL A 22 -11.98 -19.58 -0.84
N SER A 23 -12.57 -20.08 0.26
CA SER A 23 -14.01 -20.38 0.32
C SER A 23 -14.88 -19.12 0.26
N GLY A 24 -14.43 -18.01 0.84
CA GLY A 24 -15.08 -16.71 0.75
C GLY A 24 -15.18 -16.24 -0.71
N LEU A 25 -14.07 -16.30 -1.45
CA LEU A 25 -14.04 -15.95 -2.87
C LEU A 25 -15.03 -16.78 -3.71
N HIS A 26 -15.20 -18.06 -3.41
CA HIS A 26 -16.19 -18.91 -4.09
C HIS A 26 -17.64 -18.44 -3.90
N SER A 27 -17.90 -17.63 -2.87
CA SER A 27 -19.23 -17.13 -2.51
C SER A 27 -19.53 -15.76 -3.12
N GLU A 28 -18.54 -15.07 -3.68
CA GLU A 28 -18.70 -13.75 -4.30
C GLU A 28 -19.52 -13.84 -5.59
N GLU A 29 -20.37 -12.83 -5.82
CA GLU A 29 -21.32 -12.78 -6.93
C GLU A 29 -20.59 -12.85 -8.28
N GLU A 30 -19.48 -12.12 -8.43
CA GLU A 30 -18.67 -12.09 -9.64
C GLU A 30 -18.13 -13.46 -10.02
N VAL A 31 -17.86 -14.31 -9.03
CA VAL A 31 -17.42 -15.70 -9.19
C VAL A 31 -18.61 -16.60 -9.53
N ARG A 32 -19.73 -16.48 -8.80
CA ARG A 32 -20.95 -17.27 -9.01
C ARG A 32 -21.62 -17.00 -10.37
N GLU A 33 -21.49 -15.81 -10.92
CA GLU A 33 -21.99 -15.47 -12.25
C GLU A 33 -21.24 -16.19 -13.37
N LEU A 34 -19.94 -16.45 -13.22
CA LEU A 34 -19.17 -17.23 -14.22
C LEU A 34 -19.66 -18.67 -14.36
N ASP A 35 -20.26 -19.11 -13.28
CA ASP A 35 -20.87 -20.40 -13.07
C ASP A 35 -22.24 -20.42 -13.81
N HIS A 36 -23.09 -19.41 -13.65
CA HIS A 36 -24.44 -19.37 -14.26
C HIS A 36 -24.49 -19.29 -15.80
N ASP A 37 -23.41 -18.90 -16.48
CA ASP A 37 -23.40 -18.65 -17.94
C ASP A 37 -23.25 -19.91 -18.83
N THR A 38 -23.29 -21.14 -18.29
CA THR A 38 -23.04 -22.36 -19.08
C THR A 38 -23.92 -23.55 -18.67
N ASN A 39 -24.65 -24.14 -19.61
CA ASN A 39 -25.64 -25.24 -19.42
C ASN A 39 -25.02 -26.64 -19.20
N ASP A 40 -23.78 -26.73 -18.71
CA ASP A 40 -23.02 -27.99 -18.60
C ASP A 40 -22.25 -28.06 -17.27
N GLY A 41 -22.77 -28.86 -16.34
CA GLY A 41 -22.43 -28.81 -14.90
C GLY A 41 -20.98 -29.10 -14.54
N ASP A 42 -20.22 -29.80 -15.39
CA ASP A 42 -18.83 -30.17 -15.13
C ASP A 42 -17.82 -29.07 -15.54
N ARG A 43 -18.27 -28.10 -16.36
CA ARG A 43 -17.46 -26.96 -16.82
C ARG A 43 -17.57 -25.74 -15.90
N HIS A 44 -18.67 -25.65 -15.14
CA HIS A 44 -19.01 -24.64 -14.13
C HIS A 44 -17.86 -24.47 -13.11
N SER A 45 -17.65 -25.51 -12.30
CA SER A 45 -16.61 -25.54 -11.26
C SER A 45 -15.19 -25.21 -11.77
N ARG A 46 -14.88 -25.49 -13.04
CA ARG A 46 -13.55 -25.25 -13.61
C ARG A 46 -13.26 -23.77 -13.87
N LYS A 47 -14.25 -22.96 -14.26
CA LYS A 47 -14.08 -21.52 -14.53
C LYS A 47 -13.90 -20.73 -13.24
N SER A 48 -14.76 -20.94 -12.24
CA SER A 48 -14.63 -20.29 -10.93
C SER A 48 -13.32 -20.65 -10.23
N ARG A 49 -12.91 -21.92 -10.28
CA ARG A 49 -11.59 -22.34 -9.79
C ARG A 49 -10.42 -21.77 -10.60
N ALA A 50 -10.61 -21.49 -11.88
CA ALA A 50 -9.59 -20.82 -12.69
C ALA A 50 -9.49 -19.33 -12.34
N LEU A 51 -10.63 -18.65 -12.15
CA LEU A 51 -10.66 -17.26 -11.70
C LEU A 51 -9.95 -17.10 -10.36
N ILE A 52 -10.33 -17.91 -9.36
CA ILE A 52 -9.75 -17.83 -8.02
C ILE A 52 -8.24 -18.09 -8.06
N ARG A 53 -7.78 -19.06 -8.85
CA ARG A 53 -6.34 -19.29 -9.04
C ARG A 53 -5.64 -18.12 -9.71
N ALA A 54 -6.27 -17.48 -10.70
CA ALA A 54 -5.70 -16.29 -11.34
C ALA A 54 -5.63 -15.11 -10.35
N VAL A 55 -6.70 -14.87 -9.57
CA VAL A 55 -6.75 -13.87 -8.50
C VAL A 55 -5.61 -14.11 -7.51
N ILE A 56 -5.51 -15.32 -6.95
CA ILE A 56 -4.46 -15.71 -5.99
C ILE A 56 -3.07 -15.53 -6.60
N GLY A 57 -2.87 -15.96 -7.84
CA GLY A 57 -1.58 -15.89 -8.54
C GLY A 57 -1.09 -14.48 -8.83
N HIS A 58 -1.97 -13.47 -8.81
CA HIS A 58 -1.64 -12.08 -9.12
C HIS A 58 -1.65 -11.14 -7.91
N VAL A 59 -1.98 -11.62 -6.70
CA VAL A 59 -2.01 -10.77 -5.50
C VAL A 59 -0.65 -10.09 -5.27
N ASP A 60 0.45 -10.82 -5.44
CA ASP A 60 1.79 -10.29 -5.25
C ASP A 60 2.13 -9.16 -6.23
N ASP A 61 1.59 -9.20 -7.46
CA ASP A 61 1.78 -8.16 -8.47
C ASP A 61 1.15 -6.84 -8.03
N LEU A 62 -0.01 -6.90 -7.36
CA LEU A 62 -0.72 -5.73 -6.84
C LEU A 62 -0.01 -5.08 -5.65
N LEU A 63 0.89 -5.81 -4.98
CA LEU A 63 1.63 -5.35 -3.81
C LEU A 63 2.98 -4.70 -4.13
N GLY A 64 3.27 -4.45 -5.41
CA GLY A 64 4.46 -3.70 -5.86
C GLY A 64 4.46 -2.20 -5.49
N ILE A 65 3.66 -1.78 -4.51
CA ILE A 65 3.57 -0.40 -4.03
C ILE A 65 4.74 -0.13 -3.10
N GLU A 66 5.51 0.92 -3.37
CA GLU A 66 6.62 1.33 -2.51
C GLU A 66 6.12 1.95 -1.20
N VAL A 67 6.59 1.44 -0.06
CA VAL A 67 6.27 2.02 1.25
C VAL A 67 6.82 3.44 1.36
N ARG A 68 7.95 3.71 0.71
CA ARG A 68 8.50 5.06 0.57
C ARG A 68 7.44 6.03 0.06
N ASP A 69 6.75 5.71 -1.04
CA ASP A 69 5.75 6.60 -1.63
C ASP A 69 4.57 6.86 -0.68
N ILE A 70 4.17 5.85 0.12
CA ILE A 70 3.14 6.01 1.15
C ILE A 70 3.61 7.01 2.22
N LEU A 71 4.84 6.84 2.71
CA LEU A 71 5.43 7.75 3.70
C LEU A 71 5.55 9.17 3.15
N LEU A 72 6.01 9.34 1.91
CA LEU A 72 6.17 10.66 1.29
C LEU A 72 4.84 11.41 1.18
N ARG A 73 3.78 10.73 0.73
CA ARG A 73 2.43 11.31 0.62
C ARG A 73 1.82 11.70 1.96
N ALA A 74 2.23 11.04 3.05
CA ALA A 74 1.74 11.41 4.37
C ALA A 74 2.20 12.82 4.78
N TRP A 75 3.40 13.23 4.36
CA TRP A 75 3.99 14.51 4.75
C TRP A 75 3.52 15.69 3.88
N GLU A 76 3.01 15.43 2.67
CA GLU A 76 2.41 16.49 1.83
C GLU A 76 1.26 17.23 2.54
N LYS A 77 0.55 16.55 3.44
CA LYS A 77 -0.62 17.09 4.16
C LYS A 77 -0.32 17.54 5.58
N TYR A 78 0.95 17.55 5.99
CA TYR A 78 1.29 17.88 7.36
C TYR A 78 1.31 19.41 7.54
N GLU A 79 0.18 19.97 7.98
CA GLU A 79 -0.05 21.42 8.11
C GLU A 79 1.01 22.13 8.96
N ASP A 80 1.57 21.46 9.96
CA ASP A 80 2.64 22.00 10.80
C ASP A 80 3.93 22.28 10.03
N LEU A 81 4.09 21.71 8.82
CA LEU A 81 5.23 21.97 7.96
C LEU A 81 5.12 23.30 7.22
N ALA A 82 3.90 23.79 6.95
CA ALA A 82 3.66 24.96 6.11
C ALA A 82 4.46 26.19 6.56
N LYS A 83 4.69 26.35 7.87
CA LYS A 83 5.51 27.45 8.41
C LYS A 83 6.97 27.43 7.93
N TYR A 84 7.53 26.27 7.60
CA TYR A 84 8.90 26.15 7.09
C TYR A 84 9.01 26.45 5.59
N ALA A 85 7.87 26.65 4.91
CA ALA A 85 7.84 27.17 3.54
C ALA A 85 7.89 28.71 3.48
N ASP A 86 7.79 29.41 4.62
CA ASP A 86 7.82 30.87 4.69
C ASP A 86 9.26 31.41 4.69
N PRO A 87 9.73 32.03 3.57
CA PRO A 87 11.10 32.52 3.46
C PRO A 87 11.39 33.75 4.35
N GLN A 88 10.36 34.41 4.89
CA GLN A 88 10.56 35.50 5.86
C GLN A 88 10.86 34.98 7.26
N ARG A 89 10.44 33.75 7.56
CA ARG A 89 10.67 33.09 8.85
C ARG A 89 11.89 32.17 8.83
N TYR A 90 12.10 31.47 7.74
CA TYR A 90 13.20 30.52 7.57
C TYR A 90 14.00 30.87 6.32
N SER A 91 15.31 31.10 6.49
CA SER A 91 16.16 31.44 5.34
C SER A 91 16.28 30.24 4.39
N PRO A 92 16.35 30.43 3.07
CA PRO A 92 16.61 29.33 2.13
C PRO A 92 17.90 28.54 2.43
N ASP A 93 18.90 29.19 3.01
CA ASP A 93 20.16 28.55 3.40
C ASP A 93 20.10 27.84 4.76
N GLU A 94 19.02 28.07 5.52
CA GLU A 94 18.83 27.47 6.85
C GLU A 94 18.40 26.01 6.72
N LEU A 95 19.10 25.14 7.44
CA LEU A 95 18.75 23.73 7.57
C LEU A 95 18.06 23.53 8.93
N VAL A 96 16.82 23.07 8.88
CA VAL A 96 15.99 22.79 10.05
C VAL A 96 15.83 21.28 10.21
N VAL A 97 16.12 20.78 11.40
CA VAL A 97 15.82 19.38 11.77
C VAL A 97 14.60 19.36 12.67
N LEU A 98 13.50 18.80 12.17
CA LEU A 98 12.22 18.73 12.86
C LEU A 98 11.96 17.31 13.37
N PRO A 99 11.93 17.07 14.68
CA PRO A 99 11.39 15.82 15.21
C PRO A 99 9.89 15.75 14.94
N LEU A 100 9.44 14.65 14.35
CA LEU A 100 8.04 14.35 14.16
C LEU A 100 7.49 13.72 15.44
N MET A 101 6.35 14.26 15.89
CA MET A 101 5.53 13.62 16.92
C MET A 101 5.05 12.25 16.43
N GLU A 102 4.57 11.42 17.34
CA GLU A 102 3.96 10.14 16.96
C GLU A 102 2.87 10.38 15.91
N HIS A 103 2.96 9.65 14.81
CA HIS A 103 2.09 9.85 13.66
C HIS A 103 1.54 8.52 13.16
N ALA A 104 0.26 8.50 12.84
CA ALA A 104 -0.41 7.36 12.21
C ALA A 104 -0.71 7.70 10.75
N ILE A 105 -0.23 6.87 9.83
CA ILE A 105 -0.49 7.00 8.40
C ILE A 105 -1.44 5.90 7.99
N THR A 106 -2.59 6.26 7.45
CA THR A 106 -3.48 5.31 6.78
C THR A 106 -3.40 5.49 5.28
N SER A 107 -3.17 4.39 4.56
CA SER A 107 -3.19 4.37 3.10
C SER A 107 -4.17 3.31 2.59
N ILE A 108 -4.94 3.68 1.57
CA ILE A 108 -5.91 2.80 0.91
C ILE A 108 -5.64 2.82 -0.59
N HIS A 109 -5.36 1.64 -1.15
CA HIS A 109 -5.16 1.44 -2.57
C HIS A 109 -6.27 0.55 -3.13
N ARG A 110 -6.78 0.90 -4.32
CA ARG A 110 -7.88 0.16 -4.98
C ARG A 110 -7.47 -0.32 -6.38
N PRO A 111 -6.47 -1.22 -6.49
CA PRO A 111 -6.15 -1.83 -7.76
C PRO A 111 -7.26 -2.80 -8.19
N SER A 112 -7.21 -3.23 -9.43
CA SER A 112 -8.15 -4.21 -9.95
C SER A 112 -7.48 -5.08 -11.00
N ILE A 113 -7.94 -6.33 -11.12
CA ILE A 113 -7.46 -7.26 -12.15
C ILE A 113 -8.56 -7.43 -13.17
N GLU A 114 -8.21 -7.23 -14.44
CA GLU A 114 -9.12 -7.53 -15.54
C GLU A 114 -8.92 -8.98 -15.99
N VAL A 115 -10.01 -9.75 -15.98
CA VAL A 115 -10.01 -11.16 -16.37
C VAL A 115 -10.91 -11.35 -17.59
N GLU A 116 -10.36 -11.92 -18.64
CA GLU A 116 -11.08 -12.23 -19.87
C GLU A 116 -11.37 -13.73 -19.96
N PHE A 117 -12.66 -14.10 -19.90
CA PHE A 117 -13.15 -15.44 -20.10
C PHE A 117 -13.73 -15.55 -21.51
N SER A 118 -12.90 -15.92 -22.48
CA SER A 118 -13.22 -15.88 -23.91
C SER A 118 -13.48 -14.47 -24.45
N ARG A 119 -13.59 -14.31 -25.77
CA ARG A 119 -13.69 -13.01 -26.47
C ARG A 119 -14.93 -12.16 -26.13
N ARG A 120 -15.80 -12.60 -25.20
CA ARG A 120 -17.09 -11.96 -24.90
C ARG A 120 -17.30 -11.58 -23.44
N LEU A 121 -16.54 -12.16 -22.50
CA LEU A 121 -16.74 -11.89 -21.08
C LEU A 121 -15.46 -11.33 -20.48
N LYS A 122 -15.49 -10.04 -20.15
CA LYS A 122 -14.41 -9.31 -19.48
C LYS A 122 -14.95 -8.85 -18.13
N LYS A 123 -14.32 -9.26 -17.05
CA LYS A 123 -14.70 -8.85 -15.69
C LYS A 123 -13.55 -8.10 -15.04
N ASN A 124 -13.88 -7.04 -14.32
CA ASN A 124 -12.93 -6.32 -13.50
C ASN A 124 -13.10 -6.76 -12.04
N ILE A 125 -12.07 -7.34 -11.46
CA ILE A 125 -12.07 -7.87 -10.10
C ILE A 125 -11.43 -6.84 -9.18
N PRO A 126 -12.21 -6.17 -8.30
CA PRO A 126 -11.70 -5.11 -7.46
C PRO A 126 -10.92 -5.66 -6.26
N PHE A 127 -9.86 -4.95 -5.89
CA PHE A 127 -9.12 -5.17 -4.66
C PHE A 127 -9.13 -3.92 -3.79
N THR A 128 -9.01 -4.13 -2.49
CA THR A 128 -8.75 -3.06 -1.52
C THR A 128 -7.56 -3.46 -0.68
N ILE A 129 -6.49 -2.69 -0.76
CA ILE A 129 -5.30 -2.83 0.07
C ILE A 129 -5.33 -1.68 1.07
N THR A 130 -5.43 -2.00 2.35
CA THR A 130 -5.40 -1.02 3.43
C THR A 130 -4.16 -1.25 4.25
N THR A 131 -3.44 -0.18 4.56
CA THR A 131 -2.27 -0.22 5.44
C THR A 131 -2.33 0.92 6.44
N GLU A 132 -1.93 0.64 7.66
CA GLU A 132 -1.74 1.62 8.71
C GLU A 132 -0.31 1.54 9.23
N PHE A 133 0.37 2.67 9.35
CA PHE A 133 1.72 2.75 9.90
C PHE A 133 1.72 3.71 11.09
N SER A 134 2.08 3.21 12.26
CA SER A 134 2.42 4.03 13.43
C SER A 134 3.91 4.31 13.41
N LEU A 135 4.26 5.59 13.37
CA LEU A 135 5.63 6.09 13.30
C LEU A 135 5.98 6.85 14.58
N SER A 136 7.16 6.59 15.13
CA SER A 136 7.71 7.34 16.26
C SER A 136 9.21 7.55 16.14
N GLY A 137 9.69 8.70 16.61
CA GLY A 137 11.12 9.05 16.57
C GLY A 137 11.66 9.36 15.18
N PHE A 138 10.80 9.69 14.22
CA PHE A 138 11.22 10.18 12.91
C PHE A 138 11.65 11.65 12.99
N MET A 139 12.61 12.05 12.14
CA MET A 139 13.01 13.45 12.01
C MET A 139 13.05 13.84 10.53
N LEU A 140 12.65 15.07 10.22
CA LEU A 140 12.73 15.65 8.89
C LEU A 140 13.87 16.66 8.82
N GLU A 141 14.70 16.57 7.80
CA GLU A 141 15.62 17.62 7.40
C GLU A 141 14.91 18.50 6.37
N ILE A 142 14.73 19.78 6.69
CA ILE A 142 14.02 20.76 5.87
C ILE A 142 14.98 21.89 5.50
N GLN A 143 14.99 22.27 4.23
CA GLN A 143 15.76 23.40 3.72
C GLN A 143 15.03 24.05 2.56
N ALA A 144 15.05 25.39 2.49
CA ALA A 144 14.41 26.15 1.42
C ALA A 144 12.94 25.76 1.14
N GLY A 145 12.15 25.50 2.20
CA GLY A 145 10.75 25.08 2.08
C GLY A 145 10.55 23.68 1.51
N LYS A 146 11.58 22.83 1.54
CA LYS A 146 11.53 21.45 1.05
C LYS A 146 11.99 20.46 2.10
N ILE A 147 11.35 19.29 2.14
CA ILE A 147 11.84 18.13 2.89
C ILE A 147 12.96 17.50 2.07
N MET A 148 14.18 17.51 2.62
CA MET A 148 15.39 17.01 1.96
C MET A 148 15.71 15.58 2.36
N LYS A 149 15.55 15.25 3.65
CA LYS A 149 15.78 13.89 4.18
C LYS A 149 14.79 13.52 5.27
N ILE A 150 14.54 12.21 5.39
CA ILE A 150 13.75 11.62 6.47
C ILE A 150 14.66 10.68 7.24
N PHE A 151 14.98 11.02 8.49
CA PHE A 151 15.67 10.11 9.40
C PHE A 151 14.65 9.15 10.00
N ALA A 152 14.89 7.86 9.79
CA ALA A 152 13.95 6.82 10.14
C ALA A 152 13.98 6.51 11.64
N GLY A 153 12.80 6.24 12.20
CA GLY A 153 12.59 5.88 13.60
C GLY A 153 12.00 4.48 13.76
N GLN A 154 11.14 4.31 14.76
CA GLN A 154 10.34 3.10 14.94
C GLN A 154 9.10 3.14 14.07
N CYS A 155 8.81 2.02 13.42
CA CYS A 155 7.61 1.82 12.63
C CYS A 155 6.92 0.54 13.09
N GLN A 156 5.61 0.61 13.27
CA GLN A 156 4.73 -0.55 13.37
C GLN A 156 3.69 -0.45 12.25
N GLY A 157 3.53 -1.52 11.47
CA GLY A 157 2.58 -1.56 10.38
C GLY A 157 1.46 -2.56 10.66
N SER A 158 0.26 -2.26 10.22
CA SER A 158 -0.80 -3.23 10.01
C SER A 158 -1.33 -3.11 8.59
N GLY A 159 -1.93 -4.15 8.06
CA GLY A 159 -2.58 -4.06 6.77
C GLY A 159 -3.42 -5.26 6.40
N SER A 160 -4.26 -5.07 5.40
CA SER A 160 -5.15 -6.10 4.85
C SER A 160 -5.23 -6.00 3.35
N VAL A 161 -5.33 -7.16 2.69
CA VAL A 161 -5.61 -7.28 1.27
C VAL A 161 -6.95 -7.95 1.11
N CYS A 162 -7.92 -7.23 0.56
CA CYS A 162 -9.26 -7.74 0.26
C CYS A 162 -9.46 -7.79 -1.25
N CYS A 163 -10.16 -8.83 -1.71
CA CYS A 163 -10.64 -8.98 -3.08
C CYS A 163 -12.15 -9.09 -3.02
N MET A 164 -12.87 -8.21 -3.73
CA MET A 164 -14.32 -8.06 -3.59
C MET A 164 -14.68 -7.85 -2.11
N ASN A 165 -15.56 -8.67 -1.53
CA ASN A 165 -15.93 -8.58 -0.11
C ASN A 165 -15.17 -9.57 0.79
N THR A 166 -14.17 -10.28 0.25
CA THR A 166 -13.41 -11.29 0.97
C THR A 166 -12.00 -10.79 1.31
N CYS A 167 -11.63 -10.88 2.60
CA CYS A 167 -10.28 -10.57 3.07
C CYS A 167 -9.35 -11.77 2.81
N LEU A 168 -8.31 -11.57 1.99
CA LEU A 168 -7.36 -12.62 1.61
C LEU A 168 -6.33 -12.89 2.70
N TYR A 169 -5.80 -11.83 3.31
CA TYR A 169 -5.01 -11.91 4.54
C TYR A 169 -4.92 -10.54 5.21
N ARG A 170 -4.61 -10.59 6.51
CA ARG A 170 -4.33 -9.45 7.37
C ARG A 170 -3.00 -9.70 8.05
N LYS A 171 -2.17 -8.67 8.13
CA LYS A 171 -0.90 -8.70 8.83
C LYS A 171 -0.83 -7.58 9.85
N GLU A 172 -0.22 -7.88 10.97
CA GLU A 172 0.27 -6.89 11.92
C GLU A 172 1.75 -7.17 12.14
N SER A 173 2.59 -6.16 11.92
CA SER A 173 4.01 -6.28 12.16
C SER A 173 4.31 -6.00 13.63
N THR A 174 5.39 -6.60 14.13
CA THR A 174 6.03 -6.09 15.34
C THR A 174 6.60 -4.70 15.09
N LYS A 175 7.00 -4.00 16.15
CA LYS A 175 7.77 -2.77 16.03
C LYS A 175 9.11 -3.07 15.36
N ILE A 176 9.44 -2.33 14.31
CA ILE A 176 10.69 -2.43 13.57
C ILE A 176 11.41 -1.09 13.70
N ASN A 177 12.68 -1.12 14.12
CA ASN A 177 13.55 0.04 13.96
C ASN A 177 13.94 0.12 12.50
N LEU A 178 13.50 1.15 11.79
CA LEU A 178 13.92 1.37 10.42
C LEU A 178 15.30 2.05 10.46
N PRO A 179 16.37 1.38 9.99
CA PRO A 179 17.69 1.97 10.02
C PRO A 179 17.86 3.01 8.91
N GLY A 180 18.55 4.10 9.23
CA GLY A 180 19.10 5.03 8.23
C GLY A 180 18.25 6.26 7.96
N ALA A 181 18.48 6.84 6.78
CA ALA A 181 17.79 8.04 6.32
C ALA A 181 17.38 7.85 4.85
N ILE A 182 16.19 8.36 4.51
CA ILE A 182 15.70 8.41 3.13
C ILE A 182 16.09 9.78 2.58
N ASP A 183 17.04 9.80 1.64
CA ASP A 183 17.42 11.01 0.92
C ASP A 183 16.43 11.27 -0.23
N LEU A 184 15.93 12.50 -0.33
CA LEU A 184 14.92 12.92 -1.31
C LEU A 184 15.52 13.68 -2.49
N GLY A 185 16.85 13.80 -2.58
CA GLY A 185 17.53 14.45 -3.69
C GLY A 185 17.19 15.94 -3.77
N GLU A 186 16.41 16.33 -4.79
CA GLU A 186 15.98 17.72 -4.99
C GLU A 186 14.97 18.23 -3.94
N GLY A 187 14.49 17.33 -3.07
CA GLY A 187 13.58 17.60 -1.99
C GLY A 187 12.11 17.68 -2.43
N ILE A 188 11.21 17.43 -1.47
CA ILE A 188 9.75 17.53 -1.68
C ILE A 188 9.28 18.88 -1.17
N ALA A 189 8.62 19.66 -2.03
CA ALA A 189 8.09 20.95 -1.64
C ALA A 189 7.02 20.82 -0.55
N ILE A 190 7.16 21.65 0.48
CA ILE A 190 6.12 21.80 1.50
C ILE A 190 5.05 22.72 0.91
N VAL A 191 3.82 22.22 0.80
CA VAL A 191 2.69 23.02 0.33
C VAL A 191 2.20 23.88 1.49
N ALA A 192 2.15 25.20 1.27
CA ALA A 192 1.62 26.18 2.21
C ALA A 192 0.11 26.35 2.06
#